data_AF-A0A9P7NTI7-F1
#
_entry.id   AF-A0A9P7NTI7-F1
#
_cell.length_a   1.000
_cell.length_b   1.000
_cell.length_c   1.000
_cell.angle_alpha   90.00
_cell.angle_beta   90.00
_cell.angle_gamma   90.00
#
_symmetry.space_group_name_H-M   'P 1'
#
loop_
_entity.id
_entity.type
_entity.pdbx_description
1 polymer ?
#
loop_
_entity_poly.entity_id
_entity_poly.type
_entity_poly.pdbx_seq_one_letter_code
_entity_poly.pdbx_strand_id
1 'polypeptide(L)'
;MLASSPILVLSMAAITALAQNTSYIGCVATSPEGFNRPLGLNMANFQKVKASRSICASWCKAGNASDGFGFNYDFPMFAMDNYACYCGFHLAQGARLVSDSACSEHCAGDDSVSCGGPGRYYSLYGDDEYLTQPGYLAGLTFDGCKKFDATKFTGPKYQDAAKMTVNSCTRFCVQGNGKYGITLDKDNNCYCTDRDLDVGTDVKDVDYACNHPCVGDRRQTCGGHTYDLAFVSHWKFRTTT
;
A
#
# COMPACT_ATOMS: atom_id res chain seq x y z
N MET A 1 37.39 -40.63 -2.64
CA MET A 1 37.37 -39.17 -2.46
C MET A 1 35.93 -38.71 -2.61
N LEU A 2 35.19 -38.55 -1.51
CA LEU A 2 33.82 -38.04 -1.52
C LEU A 2 33.85 -36.71 -0.79
N ALA A 3 33.70 -35.61 -1.53
CA ALA A 3 33.65 -34.27 -0.99
C ALA A 3 32.22 -33.99 -0.48
N SER A 4 32.07 -33.87 0.83
CA SER A 4 30.83 -33.46 1.49
C SER A 4 30.53 -32.00 1.14
N SER A 5 29.40 -31.74 0.48
CA SER A 5 28.90 -30.38 0.25
C SER A 5 28.38 -29.79 1.56
N PRO A 6 28.69 -28.52 1.89
CA PRO A 6 28.16 -27.90 3.10
C PRO A 6 26.69 -27.56 2.88
N ILE A 7 25.80 -28.24 3.60
CA ILE A 7 24.40 -27.82 3.73
C ILE A 7 24.42 -26.48 4.48
N LEU A 8 24.03 -25.41 3.79
CA LEU A 8 23.93 -24.07 4.36
C LEU A 8 22.79 -24.07 5.39
N VAL A 9 23.13 -24.26 6.67
CA VAL A 9 22.15 -24.20 7.76
C VAL A 9 21.82 -22.72 8.01
N LEU A 10 20.74 -22.22 7.41
CA LEU A 10 20.20 -20.91 7.79
C LEU A 10 19.77 -20.95 9.26
N SER A 11 20.12 -19.90 10.01
CA SER A 11 19.76 -19.80 11.43
C SER A 11 18.24 -19.70 11.62
N MET A 12 17.72 -20.21 12.74
CA MET A 12 16.30 -20.07 13.08
C MET A 12 15.83 -18.60 13.05
N ALA A 13 16.71 -17.64 13.38
CA ALA A 13 16.45 -16.20 13.30
C ALA A 13 16.28 -15.70 11.85
N ALA A 14 17.05 -16.24 10.90
CA ALA A 14 16.88 -15.95 9.47
C ALA A 14 15.60 -16.60 8.93
N ILE A 15 15.25 -17.79 9.42
CA ILE A 15 13.99 -18.46 9.10
C ILE A 15 12.79 -17.66 9.64
N THR A 16 12.85 -17.11 10.87
CA THR A 16 11.80 -16.24 11.41
C THR A 16 11.70 -14.90 10.69
N ALA A 17 12.81 -14.28 10.26
CA ALA A 17 12.77 -13.02 9.51
C ALA A 17 12.20 -13.18 8.09
N LEU A 18 12.29 -14.37 7.49
CA LEU A 18 11.58 -14.71 6.24
C LEU A 18 10.11 -15.10 6.50
N ALA A 19 9.79 -15.69 7.65
CA ALA A 19 8.45 -16.19 7.98
C ALA A 19 7.44 -15.09 8.31
N GLN A 20 7.87 -13.95 8.88
CA GLN A 20 6.97 -12.91 9.38
C GLN A 20 6.10 -12.22 8.32
N ASN A 21 6.41 -12.38 7.03
CA ASN A 21 5.68 -11.71 5.96
C ASN A 21 5.07 -12.67 4.93
N THR A 22 4.75 -13.91 5.34
CA THR A 22 4.17 -14.95 4.44
C THR A 22 2.96 -15.68 5.04
N SER A 23 2.42 -15.17 6.15
CA SER A 23 1.23 -15.71 6.79
C SER A 23 0.02 -15.52 5.90
N TYR A 24 -0.85 -16.53 5.78
CA TYR A 24 -2.11 -16.36 5.06
C TYR A 24 -3.04 -15.48 5.89
N ILE A 25 -3.56 -14.42 5.25
CA ILE A 25 -4.47 -13.48 5.88
C ILE A 25 -5.93 -13.78 5.50
N GLY A 26 -6.17 -14.13 4.24
CA GLY A 26 -7.51 -14.46 3.75
C GLY A 26 -7.68 -14.29 2.25
N CYS A 27 -8.92 -14.42 1.78
CA CYS A 27 -9.27 -14.19 0.38
C CYS A 27 -9.76 -12.75 0.14
N VAL A 28 -9.25 -12.09 -0.90
CA VAL A 28 -9.63 -10.73 -1.30
C VAL A 28 -10.38 -10.78 -2.62
N ALA A 29 -11.56 -10.16 -2.67
CA ALA A 29 -12.27 -9.87 -3.90
C ALA A 29 -12.04 -8.42 -4.32
N THR A 30 -11.82 -8.16 -5.61
CA THR A 30 -11.74 -6.79 -6.14
C THR A 30 -13.08 -6.34 -6.72
N SER A 31 -13.24 -5.03 -6.88
CA SER A 31 -14.44 -4.46 -7.48
C SER A 31 -14.61 -4.94 -8.94
N PRO A 32 -15.84 -5.26 -9.37
CA PRO A 32 -16.14 -5.49 -10.79
C PRO A 32 -15.99 -4.20 -11.62
N GLU A 33 -16.14 -3.05 -10.97
CA GLU A 33 -15.96 -1.72 -11.55
C GLU A 33 -14.56 -1.19 -11.24
N GLY A 34 -13.85 -0.67 -12.24
CA GLY A 34 -12.50 -0.11 -12.07
C GLY A 34 -11.36 -1.12 -12.26
N PHE A 35 -10.18 -0.76 -11.74
CA PHE A 35 -8.95 -1.52 -11.94
C PHE A 35 -8.99 -2.85 -11.15
N ASN A 36 -8.59 -3.95 -11.79
CA ASN A 36 -8.51 -5.26 -11.14
C ASN A 36 -7.26 -5.36 -10.27
N ARG A 37 -7.33 -4.84 -9.03
CA ARG A 37 -6.19 -4.76 -8.12
C ARG A 37 -6.62 -5.19 -6.71
N PRO A 38 -5.97 -6.18 -6.09
CA PRO A 38 -6.25 -6.52 -4.69
C PRO A 38 -5.61 -5.54 -3.71
N LEU A 39 -4.48 -4.93 -4.08
CA LEU A 39 -3.70 -4.01 -3.25
C LEU A 39 -3.48 -2.67 -3.97
N GLY A 40 -3.37 -1.59 -3.19
CA GLY A 40 -3.26 -0.21 -3.68
C GLY A 40 -2.02 0.07 -4.53
N LEU A 41 -0.99 -0.79 -4.46
CA LEU A 41 0.07 -0.81 -5.46
C LEU A 41 -0.09 -2.07 -6.31
N ASN A 42 -0.29 -1.90 -7.61
CA ASN A 42 -0.41 -3.01 -8.54
C ASN A 42 0.67 -2.88 -9.59
N MET A 43 1.87 -3.26 -9.19
CA MET A 43 2.88 -3.69 -10.13
C MET A 43 2.85 -5.21 -10.15
N ALA A 44 1.83 -5.74 -10.84
CA ALA A 44 1.85 -7.15 -11.20
C ALA A 44 3.04 -7.38 -12.14
N ASN A 45 3.83 -8.41 -11.85
CA ASN A 45 4.41 -9.15 -12.97
C ASN A 45 3.23 -9.83 -13.67
N PHE A 46 2.62 -9.12 -14.62
CA PHE A 46 1.59 -9.68 -15.47
C PHE A 46 2.26 -10.82 -16.27
N GLN A 47 2.00 -12.05 -15.82
CA GLN A 47 1.93 -13.26 -16.64
C GLN A 47 3.20 -14.07 -16.92
N LYS A 48 4.30 -13.96 -16.17
CA LYS A 48 5.50 -14.80 -16.45
C LYS A 48 6.13 -15.54 -15.28
N VAL A 49 5.53 -15.52 -14.08
CA VAL A 49 6.05 -16.31 -12.97
C VAL A 49 4.95 -17.14 -12.33
N LYS A 50 5.29 -18.41 -12.11
CA LYS A 50 4.47 -19.34 -11.34
C LYS A 50 4.46 -18.85 -9.90
N ALA A 51 3.34 -18.30 -9.44
CA ALA A 51 3.26 -17.71 -8.12
C ALA A 51 3.62 -18.75 -7.04
N SER A 52 4.26 -18.30 -5.98
CA SER A 52 4.47 -19.05 -4.75
C SER A 52 4.67 -18.07 -3.61
N ARG A 53 4.41 -18.50 -2.37
CA ARG A 53 4.62 -17.64 -1.20
C ARG A 53 6.04 -17.06 -1.18
N SER A 54 7.05 -17.90 -1.43
CA SER A 54 8.46 -17.49 -1.36
C SER A 54 8.84 -16.51 -2.48
N ILE A 55 8.36 -16.74 -3.70
CA ILE A 55 8.64 -15.87 -4.84
C ILE A 55 7.99 -14.50 -4.64
N CYS A 56 6.69 -14.48 -4.34
CA CYS A 56 5.96 -13.22 -4.18
C CYS A 56 6.48 -12.41 -2.98
N ALA A 57 6.75 -13.07 -1.84
CA ALA A 57 7.33 -12.41 -0.68
C ALA A 57 8.74 -11.84 -0.95
N SER A 58 9.55 -12.51 -1.77
CA SER A 58 10.87 -12.01 -2.14
C SER A 58 10.78 -10.76 -3.02
N TRP A 59 9.84 -10.73 -3.95
CA TRP A 59 9.67 -9.61 -4.87
C TRP A 59 9.07 -8.37 -4.23
N CYS A 60 8.21 -8.57 -3.24
CA CYS A 60 7.65 -7.46 -2.49
C CYS A 60 8.65 -6.80 -1.51
N LYS A 61 9.93 -7.19 -1.54
CA LYS A 61 11.01 -6.54 -0.81
C LYS A 61 11.68 -5.44 -1.64
N ALA A 62 12.24 -4.44 -0.95
CA ALA A 62 12.97 -3.35 -1.56
C ALA A 62 14.10 -3.86 -2.46
N GLY A 63 14.26 -3.23 -3.63
CA GLY A 63 15.33 -3.56 -4.58
C GLY A 63 15.14 -4.86 -5.38
N ASN A 64 14.05 -5.62 -5.18
CA ASN A 64 13.84 -6.91 -5.84
C ASN A 64 12.82 -6.90 -6.99
N ALA A 65 12.36 -5.72 -7.46
CA ALA A 65 11.46 -5.66 -8.62
C ALA A 65 12.22 -5.93 -9.92
N SER A 66 11.74 -6.91 -10.69
CA SER A 66 12.44 -7.48 -11.87
C SER A 66 12.42 -6.61 -13.13
N ASP A 67 11.79 -5.43 -13.09
CA ASP A 67 11.56 -4.54 -14.24
C ASP A 67 12.42 -3.26 -14.21
N GLY A 68 13.37 -3.16 -13.29
CA GLY A 68 14.20 -1.96 -13.14
C GLY A 68 13.46 -0.79 -12.47
N PHE A 69 12.21 -0.97 -12.06
CA PHE A 69 11.42 -0.05 -11.24
C PHE A 69 11.44 -0.45 -9.75
N GLY A 70 12.58 -1.02 -9.31
CA GLY A 70 12.83 -1.50 -7.95
C GLY A 70 12.08 -0.72 -6.88
N PHE A 71 11.32 -1.43 -6.05
CA PHE A 71 10.65 -0.79 -4.92
C PHE A 71 11.68 -0.19 -3.96
N ASN A 72 11.37 0.99 -3.42
CA ASN A 72 12.16 1.57 -2.33
C ASN A 72 11.74 1.04 -0.95
N TYR A 73 10.78 0.11 -0.90
CA TYR A 73 10.16 -0.37 0.34
C TYR A 73 9.97 -1.88 0.34
N ASP A 74 10.03 -2.44 1.54
CA ASP A 74 9.48 -3.75 1.83
C ASP A 74 7.98 -3.61 2.07
N PHE A 75 7.18 -4.25 1.22
CA PHE A 75 5.73 -4.29 1.40
C PHE A 75 5.34 -5.33 2.44
N PRO A 76 4.41 -4.98 3.35
CA PRO A 76 3.96 -5.85 4.43
C PRO A 76 2.90 -6.85 3.99
N MET A 77 2.36 -6.71 2.78
CA MET A 77 1.38 -7.64 2.24
C MET A 77 1.64 -7.89 0.77
N PHE A 78 1.28 -9.10 0.35
CA PHE A 78 1.17 -9.45 -1.04
C PHE A 78 -0.06 -10.30 -1.30
N ALA A 79 -0.67 -10.10 -2.45
CA ALA A 79 -1.77 -10.92 -2.94
C ALA A 79 -1.30 -11.74 -4.14
N MET A 80 -1.86 -12.95 -4.28
CA MET A 80 -1.50 -13.85 -5.37
C MET A 80 -2.75 -14.25 -6.16
N ASP A 81 -2.59 -14.26 -7.47
CA ASP A 81 -3.31 -15.19 -8.34
C ASP A 81 -2.29 -16.13 -8.99
N ASN A 82 -2.76 -17.24 -9.56
CA ASN A 82 -1.94 -18.33 -10.09
C ASN A 82 -0.66 -17.92 -10.88
N TYR A 83 -0.68 -16.76 -11.55
CA TYR A 83 0.43 -16.26 -12.37
C TYR A 83 0.88 -14.82 -12.05
N ALA A 84 0.41 -14.22 -10.95
CA ALA A 84 0.76 -12.86 -10.58
C ALA A 84 0.94 -12.69 -9.07
N CYS A 85 1.90 -11.83 -8.73
CA CYS A 85 2.10 -11.30 -7.38
C CYS A 85 1.73 -9.81 -7.39
N TYR A 86 1.01 -9.37 -6.36
CA TYR A 86 0.65 -7.98 -6.13
C TYR A 86 1.20 -7.59 -4.77
N CYS A 87 1.89 -6.45 -4.63
CA CYS A 87 2.50 -6.00 -3.37
C CYS A 87 1.82 -4.73 -2.88
N GLY A 88 1.62 -4.53 -1.57
CA GLY A 88 1.04 -3.27 -1.11
C GLY A 88 0.98 -3.12 0.40
N PHE A 89 0.71 -1.89 0.84
CA PHE A 89 0.50 -1.55 2.25
C PHE A 89 -0.98 -1.64 2.66
N HIS A 90 -1.92 -1.58 1.71
CA HIS A 90 -3.36 -1.56 1.95
C HIS A 90 -4.12 -2.27 0.84
N LEU A 91 -5.34 -2.72 1.13
CA LEU A 91 -6.30 -3.12 0.10
C LEU A 91 -6.58 -1.96 -0.87
N ALA A 92 -6.69 -2.27 -2.15
CA ALA A 92 -7.08 -1.30 -3.16
C ALA A 92 -8.51 -0.77 -2.91
N GLN A 93 -8.84 0.38 -3.48
CA GLN A 93 -10.19 0.93 -3.41
C GLN A 93 -11.21 -0.08 -3.96
N GLY A 94 -12.21 -0.42 -3.14
CA GLY A 94 -13.26 -1.38 -3.48
C GLY A 94 -12.85 -2.85 -3.35
N ALA A 95 -11.60 -3.14 -3.01
CA ALA A 95 -11.20 -4.49 -2.61
C ALA A 95 -11.64 -4.77 -1.17
N ARG A 96 -11.99 -6.02 -0.88
CA ARG A 96 -12.45 -6.46 0.44
C ARG A 96 -12.16 -7.92 0.69
N LEU A 97 -11.98 -8.27 1.97
CA LEU A 97 -11.97 -9.66 2.39
C LEU A 97 -13.32 -10.34 2.11
N VAL A 98 -13.26 -11.60 1.69
CA VAL A 98 -14.39 -12.49 1.43
C VAL A 98 -14.10 -13.88 2.00
N SER A 99 -15.07 -14.78 1.90
CA SER A 99 -14.89 -16.18 2.30
C SER A 99 -13.69 -16.82 1.58
N ASP A 100 -12.84 -17.52 2.33
CA ASP A 100 -11.67 -18.23 1.81
C ASP A 100 -12.02 -19.27 0.74
N SER A 101 -13.26 -19.78 0.75
CA SER A 101 -13.76 -20.68 -0.29
C SER A 101 -13.74 -20.08 -1.71
N ALA A 102 -13.71 -18.75 -1.84
CA ALA A 102 -13.58 -18.08 -3.14
C ALA A 102 -12.14 -18.13 -3.68
N CYS A 103 -11.14 -18.39 -2.82
CA CYS A 103 -9.73 -18.54 -3.17
C CYS A 103 -9.30 -20.01 -3.09
N SER A 104 -9.99 -20.87 -3.83
CA SER A 104 -9.80 -22.33 -3.81
C SER A 104 -8.73 -22.84 -4.77
N GLU A 105 -8.08 -21.98 -5.54
CA GLU A 105 -7.02 -22.39 -6.47
C GLU A 105 -5.68 -22.53 -5.75
N HIS A 106 -4.84 -23.44 -6.23
CA HIS A 106 -3.48 -23.63 -5.74
C HIS A 106 -2.47 -23.01 -6.70
N CYS A 107 -1.32 -22.54 -6.19
CA CYS A 107 -0.38 -21.83 -7.05
C CYS A 107 0.36 -22.78 -8.00
N ALA A 108 0.56 -22.37 -9.25
CA ALA A 108 1.37 -23.13 -10.20
C ALA A 108 2.83 -23.33 -9.77
N GLY A 109 3.35 -22.48 -8.88
CA GLY A 109 4.73 -22.54 -8.38
C GLY A 109 4.87 -23.21 -7.01
N ASP A 110 3.76 -23.48 -6.32
CA ASP A 110 3.68 -24.16 -5.03
C ASP A 110 2.22 -24.62 -4.83
N ASP A 111 1.95 -25.89 -5.08
CA ASP A 111 0.60 -26.45 -5.00
C ASP A 111 0.11 -26.62 -3.55
N SER A 112 0.97 -26.40 -2.55
CA SER A 112 0.62 -26.54 -1.14
C SER A 112 -0.09 -25.31 -0.54
N VAL A 113 -0.27 -24.25 -1.32
CA VAL A 113 -0.76 -22.94 -0.84
C VAL A 113 -1.92 -22.43 -1.68
N SER A 114 -2.83 -21.68 -1.05
CA SER A 114 -3.94 -21.02 -1.74
C SER A 114 -3.45 -19.86 -2.60
N CYS A 115 -4.03 -19.67 -3.78
CA CYS A 115 -3.51 -18.77 -4.82
C CYS A 115 -4.60 -18.05 -5.62
N GLY A 116 -5.53 -17.42 -4.91
CA GLY A 116 -6.69 -16.81 -5.53
C GLY A 116 -7.72 -17.83 -5.96
N GLY A 117 -8.59 -17.40 -6.85
CA GLY A 117 -9.67 -18.23 -7.39
C GLY A 117 -10.31 -17.61 -8.62
N PRO A 118 -11.39 -18.22 -9.14
CA PRO A 118 -11.92 -17.88 -10.44
C PRO A 118 -12.43 -16.43 -10.50
N GLY A 119 -11.98 -15.67 -11.49
CA GLY A 119 -12.42 -14.29 -11.69
C GLY A 119 -11.49 -13.29 -11.00
N ARG A 120 -11.99 -12.58 -9.99
CA ARG A 120 -11.29 -11.46 -9.34
C ARG A 120 -11.03 -11.72 -7.84
N TYR A 121 -10.58 -12.94 -7.53
CA TYR A 121 -10.25 -13.37 -6.18
C TYR A 121 -8.76 -13.65 -6.04
N TYR A 122 -8.18 -13.16 -4.94
CA TYR A 122 -6.74 -13.18 -4.70
C TYR A 122 -6.46 -13.68 -3.28
N SER A 123 -5.52 -14.61 -3.13
CA SER A 123 -5.08 -15.03 -1.80
C SER A 123 -4.12 -14.00 -1.23
N LEU A 124 -4.46 -13.44 -0.09
CA LEU A 124 -3.68 -12.41 0.59
C LEU A 124 -2.78 -13.02 1.66
N TYR A 125 -1.53 -12.59 1.67
CA TYR A 125 -0.50 -13.01 2.63
C TYR A 125 0.26 -11.80 3.16
N GLY A 126 0.85 -11.93 4.35
CA GLY A 126 1.71 -10.90 4.95
C GLY A 126 1.40 -10.66 6.42
N ASP A 127 1.45 -9.37 6.79
CA ASP A 127 1.13 -8.84 8.12
C ASP A 127 -0.31 -8.28 8.14
N ASP A 128 -1.19 -8.93 8.90
CA ASP A 128 -2.61 -8.57 9.02
C ASP A 128 -2.84 -7.28 9.83
N GLU A 129 -1.83 -6.77 10.54
CA GLU A 129 -1.91 -5.46 11.20
C GLU A 129 -2.22 -4.34 10.20
N TYR A 130 -1.79 -4.50 8.94
CA TYR A 130 -2.03 -3.54 7.86
C TYR A 130 -3.45 -3.56 7.29
N LEU A 131 -4.28 -4.53 7.70
CA LEU A 131 -5.72 -4.52 7.41
C LEU A 131 -6.53 -3.75 8.44
N THR A 132 -5.95 -3.45 9.60
CA THR A 132 -6.61 -2.62 10.59
C THR A 132 -6.54 -1.16 10.15
N GLN A 133 -7.65 -0.44 10.26
CA GLN A 133 -7.66 0.99 9.92
C GLN A 133 -6.67 1.70 10.84
N PRO A 134 -5.75 2.54 10.30
CA PRO A 134 -4.88 3.34 11.15
C PRO A 134 -5.72 4.17 12.09
N GLY A 135 -5.28 4.34 13.33
CA GLY A 135 -5.99 5.12 14.34
C GLY A 135 -5.98 6.62 14.01
N TYR A 136 -6.72 7.03 12.97
CA TYR A 136 -6.86 8.41 12.56
C TYR A 136 -7.57 9.23 13.64
N LEU A 137 -7.32 10.53 13.68
CA LEU A 137 -8.09 11.43 14.55
C LEU A 137 -9.58 11.33 14.22
N ALA A 138 -10.42 11.22 15.26
CA ALA A 138 -11.85 11.04 15.13
C ALA A 138 -12.48 12.15 14.28
N GLY A 139 -13.24 11.77 13.24
CA GLY A 139 -13.90 12.71 12.32
C GLY A 139 -13.07 13.09 11.09
N LEU A 140 -11.80 12.71 11.03
CA LEU A 140 -10.98 12.82 9.82
C LEU A 140 -11.38 11.72 8.83
N THR A 141 -11.61 12.11 7.57
CA THR A 141 -11.93 11.20 6.49
C THR A 141 -11.00 11.43 5.31
N PHE A 142 -10.54 10.34 4.69
CA PHE A 142 -9.88 10.41 3.39
C PHE A 142 -10.88 10.92 2.35
N ASP A 143 -10.51 11.97 1.63
CA ASP A 143 -11.36 12.62 0.63
C ASP A 143 -10.98 12.22 -0.79
N GLY A 144 -9.71 11.91 -1.03
CA GLY A 144 -9.24 11.44 -2.33
C GLY A 144 -7.76 11.71 -2.57
N CYS A 145 -7.32 11.33 -3.77
CA CYS A 145 -6.01 11.68 -4.29
C CYS A 145 -6.13 12.85 -5.25
N LYS A 146 -5.30 13.88 -5.06
CA LYS A 146 -5.29 15.08 -5.92
C LYS A 146 -3.94 15.24 -6.59
N LYS A 147 -3.93 15.61 -7.87
CA LYS A 147 -2.72 16.08 -8.57
C LYS A 147 -2.33 17.43 -7.99
N PHE A 148 -1.18 17.50 -7.33
CA PHE A 148 -0.76 18.67 -6.57
C PHE A 148 -0.35 19.82 -7.49
N ASP A 149 -0.86 21.01 -7.19
CA ASP A 149 -0.56 22.26 -7.87
C ASP A 149 -0.02 23.26 -6.85
N ALA A 150 1.31 23.28 -6.71
CA ALA A 150 1.99 24.12 -5.75
C ALA A 150 1.75 25.63 -5.97
N THR A 151 1.33 26.04 -7.17
CA THR A 151 1.05 27.45 -7.48
C THR A 151 -0.25 27.96 -6.86
N LYS A 152 -1.16 27.05 -6.52
CA LYS A 152 -2.46 27.37 -5.87
C LYS A 152 -2.39 27.33 -4.36
N PHE A 153 -1.35 26.71 -3.81
CA PHE A 153 -1.21 26.55 -2.38
C PHE A 153 -0.73 27.84 -1.71
N THR A 154 -1.54 28.36 -0.78
CA THR A 154 -1.25 29.59 -0.03
C THR A 154 -1.25 29.38 1.50
N GLY A 155 -1.43 28.14 1.96
CA GLY A 155 -1.61 27.80 3.36
C GLY A 155 -0.32 27.58 4.16
N PRO A 156 -0.44 27.36 5.48
CA PRO A 156 0.66 26.86 6.29
C PRO A 156 1.13 25.48 5.83
N LYS A 157 2.45 25.27 5.80
CA LYS A 157 3.07 23.97 5.53
C LYS A 157 4.01 23.58 6.67
N TYR A 158 4.15 22.29 6.90
CA TYR A 158 5.26 21.74 7.70
C TYR A 158 5.77 20.45 7.06
N GLN A 159 6.97 20.05 7.44
CA GLN A 159 7.62 18.84 6.96
C GLN A 159 8.27 18.13 8.14
N ASP A 160 8.18 16.81 8.17
CA ASP A 160 8.93 15.98 9.12
C ASP A 160 9.44 14.73 8.39
N ALA A 161 10.73 14.74 8.05
CA ALA A 161 11.35 13.70 7.26
C ALA A 161 11.43 12.33 7.95
N ALA A 162 11.19 12.26 9.26
CA ALA A 162 11.32 11.01 10.04
C ALA A 162 10.00 10.54 10.67
N LYS A 163 9.06 11.46 10.94
CA LYS A 163 7.85 11.16 11.72
C LYS A 163 6.56 11.68 11.08
N MET A 164 6.56 12.05 9.80
CA MET A 164 5.34 12.44 9.13
C MET A 164 4.30 11.32 9.20
N THR A 165 3.09 11.68 9.63
CA THR A 165 1.88 10.85 9.65
C THR A 165 0.71 11.73 9.25
N VAL A 166 -0.39 11.13 8.80
CA VAL A 166 -1.67 11.82 8.59
C VAL A 166 -2.09 12.53 9.88
N ASN A 167 -1.95 11.87 11.03
CA ASN A 167 -2.31 12.44 12.33
C ASN A 167 -1.44 13.63 12.76
N SER A 168 -0.12 13.56 12.59
CA SER A 168 0.76 14.69 12.94
C SER A 168 0.48 15.90 12.06
N CYS A 169 0.19 15.68 10.77
CA CYS A 169 -0.26 16.72 9.86
C CYS A 169 -1.62 17.30 10.24
N THR A 170 -2.55 16.45 10.62
CA THR A 170 -3.86 16.88 11.10
C THR A 170 -3.75 17.76 12.33
N ARG A 171 -2.91 17.39 13.31
CA ARG A 171 -2.69 18.20 14.52
C ARG A 171 -2.09 19.57 14.18
N PHE A 172 -1.06 19.61 13.32
CA PHE A 172 -0.47 20.87 12.88
C PHE A 172 -1.51 21.79 12.22
N CYS A 173 -2.28 21.29 11.25
CA CYS A 173 -3.18 22.12 10.47
C CYS A 173 -4.47 22.48 11.19
N VAL A 174 -5.14 21.50 11.80
CA VAL A 174 -6.49 21.69 12.35
C VAL A 174 -6.42 22.26 13.76
N GLN A 175 -5.55 21.70 14.61
CA GLN A 175 -5.43 22.15 15.99
C GLN A 175 -4.51 23.38 16.09
N GLY A 176 -3.44 23.44 15.29
CA GLY A 176 -2.45 24.51 15.35
C GLY A 176 -2.73 25.72 14.46
N ASN A 177 -3.47 25.56 13.36
CA ASN A 177 -3.63 26.61 12.34
C ASN A 177 -5.09 26.87 11.93
N GLY A 178 -6.08 26.27 12.62
CA GLY A 178 -7.50 26.52 12.39
C GLY A 178 -8.03 26.08 11.01
N LYS A 179 -7.31 25.18 10.33
CA LYS A 179 -7.71 24.61 9.04
C LYS A 179 -8.61 23.40 9.21
N TYR A 180 -9.23 22.93 8.14
CA TYR A 180 -10.19 21.80 8.21
C TYR A 180 -9.82 20.61 7.34
N GLY A 181 -8.82 20.76 6.49
CA GLY A 181 -8.28 19.71 5.66
C GLY A 181 -6.76 19.76 5.65
N ILE A 182 -6.19 18.65 5.17
CA ILE A 182 -4.76 18.48 5.00
C ILE A 182 -4.48 17.76 3.68
N THR A 183 -3.32 18.04 3.11
CA THR A 183 -2.74 17.24 2.04
C THR A 183 -1.32 16.86 2.35
N LEU A 184 -0.95 15.62 2.01
CA LEU A 184 0.40 15.10 2.21
C LEU A 184 0.98 14.56 0.91
N ASP A 185 2.28 14.79 0.68
CA ASP A 185 3.02 14.21 -0.45
C ASP A 185 4.09 13.20 0.00
N LYS A 186 4.71 12.55 -0.99
CA LYS A 186 5.73 11.51 -0.76
C LYS A 186 6.99 12.03 -0.07
N ASP A 187 7.24 13.34 -0.17
CA ASP A 187 8.44 13.98 0.34
C ASP A 187 8.25 14.45 1.80
N ASN A 188 7.22 13.89 2.46
CA ASN A 188 6.84 14.17 3.83
C ASN A 188 6.41 15.62 4.03
N ASN A 189 5.92 16.30 2.99
CA ASN A 189 5.31 17.60 3.13
C ASN A 189 3.87 17.45 3.60
N CYS A 190 3.47 18.31 4.51
CA CYS A 190 2.10 18.49 4.95
C CYS A 190 1.67 19.92 4.65
N TYR A 191 0.51 20.04 4.03
CA TYR A 191 -0.06 21.29 3.57
C TYR A 191 -1.46 21.44 4.18
N CYS A 192 -1.72 22.58 4.81
CA CYS A 192 -3.01 22.82 5.43
C CYS A 192 -4.00 23.43 4.43
N THR A 193 -5.21 22.88 4.35
CA THR A 193 -6.22 23.26 3.35
C THR A 193 -7.58 23.54 4.00
N ASP A 194 -8.41 24.37 3.38
CA ASP A 194 -9.69 24.78 3.97
C ASP A 194 -10.89 23.89 3.61
N ARG A 195 -10.86 23.18 2.47
CA ARG A 195 -11.43 21.82 2.31
C ARG A 195 -11.45 21.25 0.90
N ASP A 196 -11.48 22.01 -0.18
CA ASP A 196 -11.60 21.40 -1.53
C ASP A 196 -10.85 22.13 -2.67
N LEU A 197 -10.35 23.36 -2.48
CA LEU A 197 -10.05 24.25 -3.62
C LEU A 197 -8.58 24.68 -3.85
N ASP A 198 -7.64 24.46 -2.93
CA ASP A 198 -6.36 25.19 -3.00
C ASP A 198 -5.11 24.36 -3.35
N VAL A 199 -5.26 23.09 -3.71
CA VAL A 199 -4.08 22.20 -3.84
C VAL A 199 -4.06 21.32 -5.07
N GLY A 200 -5.16 21.17 -5.82
CA GLY A 200 -5.12 20.26 -6.97
C GLY A 200 -6.47 19.81 -7.52
N THR A 201 -6.39 18.89 -8.50
CA THR A 201 -7.55 18.24 -9.15
C THR A 201 -7.61 16.77 -8.80
N ASP A 202 -8.81 16.21 -8.65
CA ASP A 202 -8.98 14.79 -8.31
C ASP A 202 -8.40 13.85 -9.38
N VAL A 203 -7.89 12.72 -8.91
CA VAL A 203 -7.32 11.64 -9.73
C VAL A 203 -8.24 10.43 -9.71
N LYS A 204 -8.45 9.82 -10.87
CA LYS A 204 -9.31 8.63 -11.00
C LYS A 204 -8.66 7.35 -10.47
N ASP A 205 -7.35 7.17 -10.68
CA ASP A 205 -6.59 6.01 -10.16
C ASP A 205 -5.89 6.42 -8.85
N VAL A 206 -6.69 6.53 -7.78
CA VAL A 206 -6.24 6.93 -6.43
C VAL A 206 -5.14 6.01 -5.93
N ASP A 207 -5.32 4.71 -6.11
CA ASP A 207 -4.39 3.68 -5.66
C ASP A 207 -3.03 3.82 -6.36
N TYR A 208 -2.99 4.09 -7.66
CA TYR A 208 -1.71 4.31 -8.33
C TYR A 208 -1.04 5.63 -7.95
N ALA A 209 -1.84 6.69 -7.76
CA ALA A 209 -1.34 8.04 -7.58
C ALA A 209 -0.96 8.37 -6.12
N CYS A 210 -1.72 7.88 -5.15
CA CYS A 210 -1.53 8.13 -3.72
C CYS A 210 -1.39 6.81 -2.96
N ASN A 211 -0.24 6.16 -3.08
CA ASN A 211 0.10 4.91 -2.39
C ASN A 211 1.39 4.99 -1.59
N HIS A 212 1.97 6.17 -1.45
CA HIS A 212 3.20 6.34 -0.71
C HIS A 212 2.93 6.18 0.79
N PRO A 213 3.56 5.24 1.48
CA PRO A 213 3.40 5.09 2.92
C PRO A 213 4.03 6.29 3.64
N CYS A 214 3.37 6.79 4.68
CA CYS A 214 3.95 7.81 5.53
C CYS A 214 5.19 7.27 6.27
N VAL A 215 6.24 8.07 6.38
CA VAL A 215 7.50 7.66 7.04
C VAL A 215 7.32 7.32 8.52
N GLY A 216 6.42 8.02 9.22
CA GLY A 216 6.17 7.83 10.66
C GLY A 216 5.17 6.72 11.00
N ASP A 217 4.37 6.29 10.03
CA ASP A 217 3.43 5.16 10.17
C ASP A 217 3.08 4.64 8.78
N ARG A 218 3.70 3.53 8.38
CA ARG A 218 3.53 2.95 7.04
C ARG A 218 2.13 2.39 6.78
N ARG A 219 1.27 2.31 7.80
CA ARG A 219 -0.14 1.99 7.63
C ARG A 219 -0.95 3.17 7.08
N GLN A 220 -0.36 4.37 7.03
CA GLN A 220 -1.00 5.58 6.54
C GLN A 220 -0.42 6.00 5.19
N THR A 221 -1.21 6.70 4.38
CA THR A 221 -0.82 7.17 3.05
C THR A 221 -0.47 8.66 3.07
N CYS A 222 0.68 9.00 2.50
CA CYS A 222 1.22 10.35 2.36
C CYS A 222 1.45 10.66 0.86
N GLY A 223 0.37 10.72 0.08
CA GLY A 223 0.43 11.05 -1.35
C GLY A 223 1.19 10.02 -2.21
N GLY A 224 1.84 10.49 -3.27
CA GLY A 224 2.62 9.65 -4.19
C GLY A 224 3.11 10.44 -5.40
N HIS A 225 3.89 9.78 -6.27
CA HIS A 225 4.37 10.39 -7.52
C HIS A 225 4.33 9.39 -8.66
N THR A 226 4.09 9.90 -9.86
CA THR A 226 4.29 9.15 -11.10
C THR A 226 5.04 10.05 -12.07
N TYR A 227 6.19 9.57 -12.57
CA TYR A 227 7.10 10.38 -13.40
C TYR A 227 7.43 11.73 -12.73
N ASP A 228 6.93 12.86 -13.28
CA ASP A 228 7.15 14.22 -12.78
C ASP A 228 5.94 14.83 -12.07
N LEU A 229 4.87 14.06 -11.83
CA LEU A 229 3.65 14.55 -11.20
C LEU A 229 3.63 14.24 -9.71
N ALA A 230 3.51 15.30 -8.90
CA ALA A 230 3.24 15.19 -7.47
C ALA A 230 1.75 14.93 -7.25
N PHE A 231 1.45 13.93 -6.44
CA PHE A 231 0.11 13.64 -5.96
C PHE A 231 0.07 13.73 -4.45
N VAL A 232 -1.03 14.29 -3.96
CA VAL A 232 -1.27 14.43 -2.53
C VAL A 232 -2.48 13.64 -2.09
N SER A 233 -2.33 12.92 -0.98
CA SER A 233 -3.46 12.33 -0.28
C SER A 233 -4.19 13.45 0.46
N HIS A 234 -5.47 13.65 0.16
CA HIS A 234 -6.29 14.68 0.78
C HIS A 234 -7.21 14.08 1.83
N TRP A 235 -7.27 14.76 2.97
CA TRP A 235 -8.07 14.38 4.12
C TRP A 235 -8.80 15.60 4.65
N LYS A 236 -10.04 15.43 5.08
CA LYS A 236 -10.83 16.51 5.68
C LYS A 236 -11.66 16.04 6.87
N PHE A 237 -11.92 16.96 7.79
CA PHE A 237 -13.00 16.76 8.75
C PHE A 237 -14.33 17.02 8.06
N ARG A 238 -15.37 16.24 8.40
CA ARG A 238 -16.73 16.60 8.01
C ARG A 238 -17.12 17.90 8.72
N THR A 239 -17.66 18.86 7.98
CA THR A 239 -18.36 19.99 8.60
C THR A 239 -19.61 19.40 9.24
N THR A 240 -19.74 19.52 10.55
CA THR A 240 -21.08 19.52 11.14
C THR A 240 -21.77 20.76 10.57
N THR A 241 -22.74 20.53 9.69
CA THR A 241 -23.66 21.58 9.23
C THR A 241 -24.63 21.93 10.34
#